data_AF-A0A1Y3GDK8-F1
#
_entry.id   AF-A0A1Y3GDK8-F1
#
_cell.length_a   1.000
_cell.length_b   1.000
_cell.length_c   1.000
_cell.angle_alpha   90.00
_cell.angle_beta   90.00
_cell.angle_gamma   90.00
#
_symmetry.space_group_name_H-M   'P 1'
#
loop_
_entity.id
_entity.type
_entity.pdbx_description
1 polymer ?
#
loop_
_entity_poly.entity_id
_entity_poly.type
_entity_poly.pdbx_seq_one_letter_code
_entity_poly.pdbx_strand_id
1 'polypeptide(L)'
;MPKNNTIKTKRKTTTKINKQIKELERKPEPKKSYKILKTAINNPENLTNHIPKIIKLTKTTPWIVKHDLTTALTYITQQHPTQMTPHLPKLIETLEQDTTTRNNTLHILNIISKKQPQKINEYLPKIQNHTTDNETKLHTTQILAEITENHQIKPKHIKNLSLQNKNQQITKNTTTILKNTSKHNPETIQKYTNELINQLNHKDDEIRINTTQTLKNIAKHNPQKITPYTNQITKKLEDPRWRARANTTSTLKYIAKHNPQKITPYTNQITKMLNEESWVIQADAAETLKYIAKHNPQQLTKHIQKITPQLENQSISVRKEITKTIKHITNESPETTKPYTPQIKKLINDNYNEIQLDAARILKKLGHTKPIQKLDKIDKKRL
;
A
#
# COMPACT_ATOMS: atom_id res chain seq x y z
N MET A 1 21.41 48.01 14.59
CA MET A 1 22.78 47.69 14.10
C MET A 1 23.17 46.19 13.94
N PRO A 2 22.32 45.15 14.17
CA PRO A 2 22.79 43.76 14.02
C PRO A 2 22.93 43.26 12.57
N LYS A 3 22.19 43.83 11.59
CA LYS A 3 22.21 43.36 10.19
C LYS A 3 23.57 43.51 9.48
N ASN A 4 24.35 44.55 9.79
CA ASN A 4 25.63 44.81 9.11
C ASN A 4 26.75 43.84 9.53
N ASN A 5 26.74 43.36 10.79
CA ASN A 5 27.71 42.37 11.25
C ASN A 5 27.43 40.98 10.66
N THR A 6 26.15 40.58 10.54
CA THR A 6 25.75 39.31 9.92
C THR A 6 26.10 39.24 8.42
N ILE A 7 26.02 40.36 7.70
CA ILE A 7 26.38 40.43 6.27
C ILE A 7 27.91 40.33 6.09
N LYS A 8 28.69 41.02 6.93
CA LYS A 8 30.16 40.96 6.89
C LYS A 8 30.69 39.55 7.24
N THR A 9 30.10 38.87 8.22
CA THR A 9 30.50 37.50 8.59
C THR A 9 30.15 36.50 7.48
N LYS A 10 28.95 36.56 6.90
CA LYS A 10 28.57 35.72 5.74
C LYS A 10 29.53 35.91 4.56
N ARG A 11 29.87 37.16 4.20
CA ARG A 11 30.83 37.44 3.11
C ARG A 11 32.21 36.82 3.38
N LYS A 12 32.75 36.96 4.60
CA LYS A 12 34.04 36.36 4.99
C LYS A 12 34.00 34.83 4.88
N THR A 13 32.92 34.19 5.32
CA THR A 13 32.74 32.73 5.22
C THR A 13 32.68 32.26 3.77
N THR A 14 31.91 32.92 2.90
CA THR A 14 31.84 32.59 1.47
C THR A 14 33.19 32.73 0.78
N THR A 15 33.95 33.79 1.06
CA THR A 15 35.30 33.97 0.49
C THR A 15 36.26 32.85 0.92
N LYS A 16 36.20 32.43 2.20
CA LYS A 16 37.01 31.33 2.72
C LYS A 16 36.68 30.00 2.02
N ILE A 17 35.39 29.68 1.85
CA ILE A 17 34.95 28.46 1.17
C ILE A 17 35.35 28.48 -0.31
N ASN A 18 35.19 29.61 -1.00
CA ASN A 18 35.65 29.75 -2.38
C ASN A 18 37.15 29.48 -2.52
N LYS A 19 37.97 29.97 -1.57
CA LYS A 19 39.41 29.66 -1.53
C LYS A 19 39.66 28.16 -1.35
N GLN A 20 38.98 27.51 -0.42
CA GLN A 20 39.09 26.07 -0.20
C GLN A 20 38.72 25.24 -1.44
N ILE A 21 37.63 25.60 -2.12
CA ILE A 21 37.21 24.93 -3.37
C ILE A 21 38.26 25.14 -4.46
N LYS A 22 38.78 26.35 -4.64
CA LYS A 22 39.82 26.64 -5.64
C LYS A 22 41.13 25.89 -5.36
N GLU A 23 41.51 25.75 -4.09
CA GLU A 23 42.67 24.93 -3.67
C GLU A 23 42.48 23.44 -3.95
N LEU A 24 41.24 22.96 -3.80
CA LEU A 24 40.86 21.58 -4.11
C LEU A 24 40.82 21.33 -5.63
N GLU A 25 40.30 22.28 -6.41
CA GLU A 25 40.32 22.26 -7.89
C GLU A 25 41.75 22.17 -8.43
N ARG A 26 42.69 22.92 -7.84
CA ARG A 26 44.10 22.92 -8.27
C ARG A 26 44.84 21.63 -7.92
N LYS A 27 44.59 21.09 -6.72
CA LYS A 27 45.28 19.89 -6.23
C LYS A 27 44.35 19.11 -5.31
N PRO A 28 43.68 18.06 -5.83
CA PRO A 28 42.63 17.35 -5.12
C PRO A 28 43.21 16.35 -4.10
N GLU A 29 43.34 16.79 -2.86
CA GLU A 29 43.94 16.02 -1.77
C GLU A 29 42.92 15.74 -0.65
N PRO A 30 43.03 14.59 0.05
CA PRO A 30 42.12 14.22 1.14
C PRO A 30 41.98 15.30 2.23
N LYS A 31 43.10 15.93 2.63
CA LYS A 31 43.10 16.98 3.65
C LYS A 31 42.25 18.20 3.26
N LYS A 32 42.09 18.47 1.96
CA LYS A 32 41.31 19.61 1.45
C LYS A 32 39.84 19.25 1.30
N SER A 33 39.53 18.06 0.80
CA SER A 33 38.15 17.57 0.71
C SER A 33 37.54 17.38 2.10
N TYR A 34 38.32 16.91 3.06
CA TYR A 34 37.91 16.81 4.46
C TYR A 34 37.51 18.16 5.07
N LYS A 35 38.15 19.27 4.69
CA LYS A 35 37.72 20.62 5.15
C LYS A 35 36.33 20.98 4.63
N ILE A 36 36.03 20.61 3.38
CA ILE A 36 34.69 20.79 2.80
C ILE A 36 33.68 19.90 3.52
N LEU A 37 34.00 18.61 3.71
CA LEU A 37 33.16 17.67 4.45
C LEU A 37 32.89 18.14 5.88
N LYS A 38 33.92 18.57 6.62
CA LYS A 38 33.78 19.12 7.97
C LYS A 38 32.88 20.37 7.98
N THR A 39 32.95 21.19 6.94
CA THR A 39 32.05 22.34 6.79
C THR A 39 30.61 21.87 6.56
N ALA A 40 30.40 20.84 5.73
CA ALA A 40 29.07 20.27 5.46
C ALA A 40 28.43 19.65 6.71
N ILE A 41 29.24 18.97 7.55
CA ILE A 41 28.76 18.36 8.80
C ILE A 41 28.31 19.44 9.79
N ASN A 42 29.11 20.50 9.96
CA ASN A 42 28.86 21.47 11.03
C ASN A 42 27.97 22.65 10.61
N ASN A 43 28.06 23.08 9.35
CA ASN A 43 27.38 24.27 8.84
C ASN A 43 27.01 24.12 7.33
N PRO A 44 26.13 23.16 6.98
CA PRO A 44 25.80 22.84 5.58
C PRO A 44 25.20 24.01 4.79
N GLU A 45 24.53 24.95 5.45
CA GLU A 45 23.94 26.15 4.84
C GLU A 45 24.99 26.99 4.11
N ASN A 46 26.23 27.00 4.61
CA ASN A 46 27.34 27.75 4.02
C ASN A 46 27.83 27.17 2.69
N LEU A 47 27.46 25.92 2.37
CA LEU A 47 27.86 25.23 1.13
C LEU A 47 26.76 25.22 0.06
N THR A 48 25.55 25.70 0.35
CA THR A 48 24.40 25.68 -0.57
C THR A 48 24.71 26.35 -1.92
N ASN A 49 25.32 27.55 -1.90
CA ASN A 49 25.74 28.25 -3.12
C ASN A 49 26.91 27.59 -3.86
N HIS A 50 27.53 26.57 -3.27
CA HIS A 50 28.70 25.88 -3.81
C HIS A 50 28.38 24.48 -4.36
N ILE A 51 27.13 24.01 -4.23
CA ILE A 51 26.68 22.70 -4.72
C ILE A 51 27.11 22.43 -6.19
N PRO A 52 26.92 23.35 -7.17
CA PRO A 52 27.33 23.09 -8.56
C PRO A 52 28.82 22.79 -8.72
N LYS A 53 29.67 23.48 -7.94
CA LYS A 53 31.13 23.31 -7.98
C LYS A 53 31.52 21.99 -7.32
N ILE A 54 30.90 21.66 -6.20
CA ILE A 54 31.11 20.39 -5.49
C ILE A 54 30.73 19.21 -6.40
N ILE A 55 29.57 19.25 -7.06
CA ILE A 55 29.16 18.23 -8.05
C ILE A 55 30.14 18.13 -9.22
N LYS A 56 30.65 19.25 -9.73
CA LYS A 56 31.66 19.22 -10.81
C LYS A 56 32.93 18.50 -10.36
N LEU A 57 33.38 18.78 -9.14
CA LEU A 57 34.60 18.19 -8.58
C LEU A 57 34.50 16.69 -8.39
N THR A 58 33.33 16.12 -8.08
CA THR A 58 33.19 14.65 -7.96
C THR A 58 33.57 13.92 -9.25
N LYS A 59 33.51 14.57 -10.41
CA LYS A 59 33.87 13.96 -11.71
C LYS A 59 35.37 13.91 -11.98
N THR A 60 36.14 14.84 -11.41
CA THR A 60 37.53 15.11 -11.83
C THR A 60 38.57 14.80 -10.76
N THR A 61 38.16 14.23 -9.62
CA THR A 61 39.05 14.01 -8.47
C THR A 61 39.28 12.53 -8.16
N PRO A 62 40.36 12.18 -7.43
CA PRO A 62 40.59 10.81 -6.97
C PRO A 62 39.46 10.30 -6.07
N TRP A 63 39.32 8.97 -6.03
CA TRP A 63 38.32 8.22 -5.25
C TRP A 63 38.02 8.81 -3.86
N ILE A 64 39.04 9.03 -3.05
CA ILE A 64 38.90 9.48 -1.66
C ILE A 64 38.30 10.89 -1.55
N VAL A 65 38.67 11.78 -2.50
CA VAL A 65 38.12 13.13 -2.59
C VAL A 65 36.67 13.07 -3.07
N LYS A 66 36.34 12.18 -4.01
CA LYS A 66 34.95 11.98 -4.45
C LYS A 66 34.07 11.52 -3.29
N HIS A 67 34.55 10.59 -2.48
CA HIS A 67 33.83 10.12 -1.30
C HIS A 67 33.51 11.28 -0.36
N ASP A 68 34.50 12.08 0.05
CA ASP A 68 34.29 13.24 0.92
C ASP A 68 33.30 14.25 0.34
N LEU A 69 33.41 14.55 -0.96
CA LEU A 69 32.55 15.53 -1.64
C LEU A 69 31.10 15.03 -1.79
N THR A 70 30.90 13.76 -2.13
CA THR A 70 29.56 13.17 -2.21
C THR A 70 28.92 13.03 -0.83
N THR A 71 29.70 12.70 0.20
CA THR A 71 29.24 12.72 1.60
C THR A 71 28.89 14.14 2.05
N ALA A 72 29.68 15.16 1.65
CA ALA A 72 29.33 16.55 1.92
C ALA A 72 27.99 16.95 1.26
N LEU A 73 27.74 16.52 0.02
CA LEU A 73 26.46 16.73 -0.66
C LEU A 73 25.30 16.03 0.08
N THR A 74 25.51 14.86 0.67
CA THR A 74 24.52 14.19 1.53
C THR A 74 24.14 15.07 2.72
N TYR A 75 25.11 15.57 3.50
CA TYR A 75 24.82 16.45 4.66
C TYR A 75 24.11 17.74 4.25
N ILE A 76 24.53 18.36 3.14
CA ILE A 76 23.85 19.54 2.59
C ILE A 76 22.38 19.19 2.25
N THR A 77 22.14 18.04 1.62
CA THR A 77 20.79 17.64 1.19
C THR A 77 19.90 17.27 2.39
N GLN A 78 20.46 16.67 3.45
CA GLN A 78 19.70 16.34 4.67
C GLN A 78 19.10 17.60 5.32
N GLN A 79 19.86 18.70 5.36
CA GLN A 79 19.41 19.96 5.97
C GLN A 79 18.70 20.89 4.98
N HIS A 80 19.11 20.88 3.72
CA HIS A 80 18.64 21.80 2.68
C HIS A 80 18.27 21.08 1.37
N PRO A 81 17.30 20.14 1.39
CA PRO A 81 16.96 19.32 0.23
C PRO A 81 16.47 20.16 -0.96
N THR A 82 15.81 21.28 -0.70
CA THR A 82 15.32 22.21 -1.74
C THR A 82 16.44 22.89 -2.53
N GLN A 83 17.62 23.07 -1.92
CA GLN A 83 18.77 23.68 -2.59
C GLN A 83 19.46 22.69 -3.54
N MET A 84 19.22 21.39 -3.41
CA MET A 84 19.75 20.37 -4.32
C MET A 84 18.92 20.24 -5.60
N THR A 85 17.63 20.59 -5.57
CA THR A 85 16.69 20.40 -6.69
C THR A 85 17.15 21.03 -8.01
N PRO A 86 17.65 22.28 -8.07
CA PRO A 86 18.13 22.88 -9.32
C PRO A 86 19.35 22.16 -9.93
N HIS A 87 19.96 21.23 -9.19
CA HIS A 87 21.16 20.52 -9.56
C HIS A 87 20.92 19.04 -9.88
N LEU A 88 19.65 18.59 -9.87
CA LEU A 88 19.26 17.22 -10.22
C LEU A 88 19.83 16.72 -11.55
N PRO A 89 19.80 17.47 -12.68
CA PRO A 89 20.38 16.98 -13.93
C PRO A 89 21.86 16.60 -13.79
N LYS A 90 22.65 17.47 -13.15
CA LYS A 90 24.10 17.25 -12.94
C LYS A 90 24.37 16.15 -11.93
N LEU A 91 23.54 16.03 -10.89
CA LEU A 91 23.63 14.96 -9.91
C LEU A 91 23.28 13.60 -10.54
N ILE A 92 22.31 13.54 -11.44
CA ILE A 92 21.92 12.30 -12.13
C ILE A 92 23.05 11.79 -13.04
N GLU A 93 23.85 12.68 -13.63
CA GLU A 93 25.05 12.30 -14.37
C GLU A 93 26.10 11.61 -13.50
N THR A 94 26.10 11.79 -12.17
CA THR A 94 27.07 11.13 -11.28
C THR A 94 26.73 9.67 -10.99
N LEU A 95 25.56 9.18 -11.41
CA LEU A 95 25.21 7.76 -11.34
C LEU A 95 26.11 6.87 -12.22
N GLU A 96 26.61 7.42 -13.33
CA GLU A 96 27.50 6.74 -14.30
C GLU A 96 28.91 6.51 -13.74
N GLN A 97 29.23 7.09 -12.58
CA GLN A 97 30.55 6.99 -11.97
C GLN A 97 30.73 5.68 -11.19
N ASP A 98 31.82 5.59 -10.43
CA ASP A 98 32.16 4.49 -9.54
C ASP A 98 31.07 4.19 -8.50
N THR A 99 31.11 2.97 -7.95
CA THR A 99 30.09 2.41 -7.05
C THR A 99 29.77 3.32 -5.87
N THR A 100 30.78 3.89 -5.19
CA THR A 100 30.53 4.75 -4.03
C THR A 100 29.91 6.06 -4.41
N THR A 101 30.37 6.68 -5.51
CA THR A 101 29.75 7.90 -6.03
C THR A 101 28.29 7.63 -6.40
N ARG A 102 28.01 6.50 -7.05
CA ARG A 102 26.65 6.06 -7.40
C ARG A 102 25.78 5.84 -6.17
N ASN A 103 26.27 5.13 -5.15
CA ASN A 103 25.53 4.86 -3.91
C ASN A 103 25.19 6.16 -3.17
N ASN A 104 26.16 7.05 -2.99
CA ASN A 104 25.93 8.36 -2.37
C ASN A 104 24.96 9.21 -3.18
N THR A 105 25.06 9.17 -4.51
CA THR A 105 24.10 9.84 -5.41
C THR A 105 22.68 9.33 -5.20
N LEU A 106 22.47 8.00 -5.19
CA LEU A 106 21.17 7.40 -4.92
C LEU A 106 20.65 7.73 -3.51
N HIS A 107 21.54 7.79 -2.52
CA HIS A 107 21.16 8.20 -1.17
C HIS A 107 20.68 9.67 -1.13
N ILE A 108 21.38 10.59 -1.82
CA ILE A 108 20.94 11.98 -1.99
C ILE A 108 19.57 12.05 -2.67
N LEU A 109 19.38 11.29 -3.75
CA LEU A 109 18.10 11.24 -4.48
C LEU A 109 16.96 10.70 -3.61
N ASN A 110 17.22 9.75 -2.71
CA ASN A 110 16.26 9.26 -1.71
C ASN A 110 15.87 10.35 -0.69
N ILE A 111 16.83 11.15 -0.23
CA ILE A 111 16.52 12.29 0.66
C ILE A 111 15.62 13.30 -0.08
N ILE A 112 15.92 13.58 -1.35
CA ILE A 112 15.12 14.48 -2.17
C ILE A 112 13.73 13.89 -2.41
N SER A 113 13.59 12.60 -2.71
CA SER A 113 12.30 11.96 -2.99
C SER A 113 11.35 12.02 -1.80
N LYS A 114 11.85 11.97 -0.56
CA LYS A 114 11.06 12.15 0.66
C LYS A 114 10.43 13.53 0.80
N LYS A 115 11.04 14.57 0.20
CA LYS A 115 10.61 15.97 0.33
C LYS A 115 9.96 16.52 -0.94
N GLN A 116 10.39 16.02 -2.10
CA GLN A 116 9.98 16.49 -3.43
C GLN A 116 9.88 15.33 -4.43
N PRO A 117 9.02 14.32 -4.18
CA PRO A 117 8.94 13.11 -5.00
C PRO A 117 8.67 13.40 -6.48
N GLN A 118 7.82 14.38 -6.78
CA GLN A 118 7.49 14.82 -8.13
C GLN A 118 8.69 15.27 -8.97
N LYS A 119 9.77 15.78 -8.33
CA LYS A 119 10.97 16.23 -9.03
C LYS A 119 11.87 15.10 -9.51
N ILE A 120 11.67 13.88 -8.99
CA ILE A 120 12.49 12.71 -9.34
C ILE A 120 11.89 11.91 -10.51
N ASN A 121 10.59 12.10 -10.81
CA ASN A 121 9.84 11.29 -11.77
C ASN A 121 10.48 11.18 -13.16
N GLU A 122 11.00 12.29 -13.71
CA GLU A 122 11.62 12.30 -15.03
C GLU A 122 12.95 11.52 -15.08
N TYR A 123 13.61 11.37 -13.93
CA TYR A 123 14.90 10.70 -13.80
C TYR A 123 14.80 9.21 -13.46
N LEU A 124 13.59 8.69 -13.19
CA LEU A 124 13.38 7.28 -12.83
C LEU A 124 14.03 6.29 -13.80
N PRO A 125 13.93 6.42 -15.14
CA PRO A 125 14.59 5.49 -16.05
C PRO A 125 16.11 5.42 -15.82
N LYS A 126 16.75 6.57 -15.59
CA LYS A 126 18.19 6.63 -15.36
C LYS A 126 18.57 6.05 -14.00
N ILE A 127 17.79 6.33 -12.95
CA ILE A 127 17.98 5.72 -11.62
C ILE A 127 17.88 4.19 -11.70
N GLN A 128 16.88 3.68 -12.42
CA GLN A 128 16.64 2.24 -12.55
C GLN A 128 17.74 1.53 -13.34
N ASN A 129 18.25 2.14 -14.41
CA ASN A 129 19.35 1.58 -15.21
C ASN A 129 20.66 1.44 -14.41
N HIS A 130 20.83 2.20 -13.32
CA HIS A 130 22.01 2.18 -12.46
C HIS A 130 21.84 1.33 -11.20
N THR A 131 20.86 0.44 -11.19
CA THR A 131 20.58 -0.46 -10.07
C THR A 131 21.29 -1.80 -10.26
N THR A 132 22.55 -1.88 -9.83
CA THR A 132 23.48 -2.97 -10.19
C THR A 132 23.65 -4.03 -9.11
N ASP A 133 23.61 -3.64 -7.84
CA ASP A 133 23.94 -4.46 -6.66
C ASP A 133 22.87 -4.29 -5.57
N ASN A 134 23.04 -4.93 -4.41
CA ASN A 134 22.04 -4.86 -3.34
C ASN A 134 21.95 -3.48 -2.68
N GLU A 135 23.02 -2.69 -2.64
CA GLU A 135 23.02 -1.37 -2.00
C GLU A 135 22.31 -0.35 -2.90
N THR A 136 22.67 -0.33 -4.19
CA THR A 136 21.95 0.45 -5.20
C THR A 136 20.48 0.03 -5.30
N LYS A 137 20.15 -1.28 -5.26
CA LYS A 137 18.76 -1.78 -5.20
C LYS A 137 18.02 -1.29 -3.97
N LEU A 138 18.67 -1.25 -2.81
CA LEU A 138 18.07 -0.73 -1.60
C LEU A 138 17.66 0.74 -1.79
N HIS A 139 18.57 1.60 -2.25
CA HIS A 139 18.26 3.01 -2.45
C HIS A 139 17.23 3.25 -3.57
N THR A 140 17.36 2.56 -4.71
CA THR A 140 16.38 2.68 -5.80
C THR A 140 14.98 2.27 -5.36
N THR A 141 14.85 1.19 -4.60
CA THR A 141 13.53 0.76 -4.10
C THR A 141 12.99 1.70 -3.01
N GLN A 142 13.85 2.33 -2.20
CA GLN A 142 13.42 3.40 -1.28
C GLN A 142 12.85 4.59 -2.05
N ILE A 143 13.58 5.09 -3.06
CA ILE A 143 13.14 6.20 -3.93
C ILE A 143 11.78 5.89 -4.55
N LEU A 144 11.64 4.70 -5.15
CA LEU A 144 10.39 4.28 -5.78
C LEU A 144 9.24 4.15 -4.77
N ALA A 145 9.49 3.62 -3.57
CA ALA A 145 8.48 3.51 -2.54
C ALA A 145 7.94 4.91 -2.14
N GLU A 146 8.83 5.86 -1.86
CA GLU A 146 8.49 7.25 -1.50
C GLU A 146 7.68 7.96 -2.59
N ILE A 147 8.05 7.75 -3.86
CA ILE A 147 7.33 8.35 -4.98
C ILE A 147 5.94 7.70 -5.11
N THR A 148 5.83 6.37 -5.06
CA THR A 148 4.52 5.69 -5.19
C THR A 148 3.56 5.98 -4.04
N GLU A 149 4.06 6.30 -2.85
CA GLU A 149 3.22 6.63 -1.70
C GLU A 149 2.41 7.90 -1.92
N ASN A 150 3.04 8.88 -2.57
CA ASN A 150 2.48 10.22 -2.74
C ASN A 150 1.95 10.47 -4.16
N HIS A 151 2.37 9.67 -5.15
CA HIS A 151 2.11 9.95 -6.57
C HIS A 151 1.84 8.68 -7.39
N GLN A 152 1.00 8.83 -8.40
CA GLN A 152 0.83 7.81 -9.43
C GLN A 152 2.07 7.77 -10.33
N ILE A 153 2.79 6.65 -10.31
CA ILE A 153 3.91 6.42 -11.22
C ILE A 153 3.40 5.74 -12.48
N LYS A 154 3.89 6.15 -13.65
CA LYS A 154 3.56 5.49 -14.92
C LYS A 154 3.99 4.01 -14.87
N PRO A 155 3.13 3.07 -15.30
CA PRO A 155 3.42 1.62 -15.34
C PRO A 155 4.78 1.22 -15.87
N LYS A 156 5.32 1.96 -16.85
CA LYS A 156 6.64 1.70 -17.46
C LYS A 156 7.81 1.76 -16.47
N HIS A 157 7.68 2.48 -15.36
CA HIS A 157 8.68 2.56 -14.30
C HIS A 157 8.53 1.43 -13.26
N ILE A 158 7.53 0.57 -13.38
CA ILE A 158 7.33 -0.60 -12.52
C ILE A 158 7.70 -1.86 -13.32
N LYS A 159 8.96 -1.89 -13.75
CA LYS A 159 9.59 -3.02 -14.47
C LYS A 159 10.73 -3.58 -13.63
N ASN A 160 10.98 -4.87 -13.77
CA ASN A 160 12.13 -5.59 -13.20
C ASN A 160 12.26 -5.54 -11.67
N LEU A 161 11.18 -5.25 -10.95
CA LEU A 161 11.12 -5.51 -9.51
C LEU A 161 11.12 -7.01 -9.26
N SER A 162 11.81 -7.45 -8.20
CA SER A 162 11.78 -8.83 -7.73
C SER A 162 11.49 -8.83 -6.23
N LEU A 163 10.58 -9.71 -5.80
CA LEU A 163 10.25 -9.95 -4.40
C LEU A 163 11.15 -11.02 -3.76
N GLN A 164 11.99 -11.68 -4.56
CA GLN A 164 12.95 -12.68 -4.09
C GLN A 164 14.32 -12.01 -3.86
N ASN A 165 14.49 -11.39 -2.70
CA ASN A 165 15.76 -10.80 -2.31
C ASN A 165 16.18 -11.26 -0.90
N LYS A 166 17.48 -11.56 -0.73
CA LYS A 166 18.07 -11.89 0.58
C LYS A 166 17.95 -10.72 1.57
N ASN A 167 17.96 -9.49 1.06
CA ASN A 167 17.74 -8.28 1.84
C ASN A 167 16.24 -8.02 2.03
N GLN A 168 15.76 -8.24 3.26
CA GLN A 168 14.35 -8.06 3.62
C GLN A 168 13.84 -6.63 3.40
N GLN A 169 14.70 -5.62 3.55
CA GLN A 169 14.28 -4.23 3.32
C GLN A 169 13.97 -3.97 1.84
N ILE A 170 14.71 -4.61 0.92
CA ILE A 170 14.40 -4.55 -0.51
C ILE A 170 13.03 -5.18 -0.78
N THR A 171 12.76 -6.36 -0.22
CA THR A 171 11.44 -7.01 -0.35
C THR A 171 10.31 -6.14 0.23
N LYS A 172 10.55 -5.49 1.38
CA LYS A 172 9.59 -4.56 2.01
C LYS A 172 9.31 -3.34 1.15
N ASN A 173 10.34 -2.72 0.60
CA ASN A 173 10.19 -1.59 -0.32
C ASN A 173 9.44 -2.03 -1.59
N THR A 174 9.82 -3.18 -2.17
CA THR A 174 9.15 -3.72 -3.37
C THR A 174 7.67 -3.99 -3.12
N THR A 175 7.29 -4.66 -2.03
CA THR A 175 5.86 -4.86 -1.72
C THR A 175 5.11 -3.54 -1.49
N THR A 176 5.78 -2.53 -0.92
CA THR A 176 5.21 -1.19 -0.75
C THR A 176 4.94 -0.53 -2.11
N ILE A 177 5.90 -0.58 -3.04
CA ILE A 177 5.76 -0.09 -4.41
C ILE A 177 4.59 -0.78 -5.13
N LEU A 178 4.51 -2.11 -5.03
CA LEU A 178 3.45 -2.89 -5.67
C LEU A 178 2.07 -2.58 -5.07
N LYS A 179 1.97 -2.50 -3.73
CA LYS A 179 0.74 -2.08 -3.04
C LYS A 179 0.27 -0.72 -3.54
N ASN A 180 1.16 0.29 -3.49
CA ASN A 180 0.79 1.66 -3.85
C ASN A 180 0.39 1.76 -5.32
N THR A 181 1.15 1.12 -6.22
CA THR A 181 0.84 1.11 -7.66
C THR A 181 -0.48 0.38 -7.95
N SER A 182 -0.76 -0.74 -7.27
CA SER A 182 -1.97 -1.55 -7.52
C SER A 182 -3.28 -0.82 -7.19
N LYS A 183 -3.24 0.29 -6.43
CA LYS A 183 -4.43 1.13 -6.17
C LYS A 183 -4.98 1.75 -7.46
N HIS A 184 -4.10 2.04 -8.42
CA HIS A 184 -4.43 2.76 -9.65
C HIS A 184 -4.15 1.96 -10.93
N ASN A 185 -3.20 1.03 -10.89
CA ASN A 185 -2.78 0.24 -12.05
C ASN A 185 -2.68 -1.28 -11.71
N PRO A 186 -3.76 -1.92 -11.21
CA PRO A 186 -3.73 -3.32 -10.80
C PRO A 186 -3.39 -4.29 -11.95
N GLU A 187 -3.78 -3.98 -13.19
CA GLU A 187 -3.45 -4.74 -14.40
C GLU A 187 -1.95 -4.79 -14.69
N THR A 188 -1.21 -3.72 -14.38
CA THR A 188 0.25 -3.71 -14.48
C THR A 188 0.91 -4.61 -13.44
N ILE A 189 0.30 -4.72 -12.26
CA ILE A 189 0.86 -5.45 -11.11
C ILE A 189 0.56 -6.95 -11.16
N GLN A 190 -0.46 -7.38 -11.91
CA GLN A 190 -0.91 -8.78 -11.97
C GLN A 190 0.18 -9.79 -12.43
N LYS A 191 1.24 -9.33 -13.09
CA LYS A 191 2.40 -10.18 -13.44
C LYS A 191 3.17 -10.66 -12.21
N TYR A 192 3.11 -9.93 -11.09
CA TYR A 192 3.77 -10.25 -9.83
C TYR A 192 2.96 -11.19 -8.93
N THR A 193 1.79 -11.69 -9.37
CA THR A 193 0.91 -12.51 -8.51
C THR A 193 1.63 -13.71 -7.90
N ASN A 194 2.36 -14.51 -8.69
CA ASN A 194 3.09 -15.68 -8.16
C ASN A 194 4.09 -15.29 -7.06
N GLU A 195 4.87 -14.23 -7.30
CA GLU A 195 5.84 -13.75 -6.33
C GLU A 195 5.15 -13.21 -5.06
N LEU A 196 4.05 -12.48 -5.19
CA LEU A 196 3.24 -12.01 -4.07
C LEU A 196 2.68 -13.17 -3.24
N ILE A 197 2.19 -14.23 -3.89
CA ILE A 197 1.70 -15.43 -3.20
C ILE A 197 2.78 -16.04 -2.31
N ASN A 198 4.04 -16.05 -2.75
CA ASN A 198 5.17 -16.53 -1.93
C ASN A 198 5.43 -15.64 -0.71
N GLN A 199 5.01 -14.38 -0.72
CA GLN A 199 5.17 -13.44 0.40
C GLN A 199 4.03 -13.47 1.42
N LEU A 200 2.97 -14.25 1.20
CA LEU A 200 1.84 -14.36 2.13
C LEU A 200 2.23 -14.85 3.53
N ASN A 201 3.31 -15.62 3.64
CA ASN A 201 3.79 -16.16 4.92
C ASN A 201 5.11 -15.52 5.38
N HIS A 202 5.45 -14.35 4.84
CA HIS A 202 6.68 -13.66 5.23
C HIS A 202 6.67 -13.30 6.73
N LYS A 203 7.83 -13.36 7.39
CA LYS A 203 7.95 -13.10 8.84
C LYS A 203 7.61 -11.65 9.24
N ASP A 204 8.05 -10.68 8.43
CA ASP A 204 7.69 -9.27 8.56
C ASP A 204 6.21 -9.08 8.18
N ASP A 205 5.47 -8.43 9.08
CA ASP A 205 4.03 -8.26 8.99
C ASP A 205 3.61 -7.21 7.97
N GLU A 206 4.38 -6.14 7.80
CA GLU A 206 4.17 -5.13 6.75
C GLU A 206 4.28 -5.76 5.36
N ILE A 207 5.22 -6.69 5.13
CA ILE A 207 5.29 -7.44 3.87
C ILE A 207 4.00 -8.24 3.64
N ARG A 208 3.48 -8.94 4.65
CA ARG A 208 2.21 -9.69 4.52
C ARG A 208 1.02 -8.76 4.28
N ILE A 209 0.95 -7.63 4.97
CA ILE A 209 -0.11 -6.62 4.81
C ILE A 209 -0.08 -6.02 3.40
N ASN A 210 1.09 -5.57 2.94
CA ASN A 210 1.26 -5.03 1.59
C ASN A 210 0.89 -6.07 0.53
N THR A 211 1.30 -7.32 0.73
CA THR A 211 1.00 -8.44 -0.17
C THR A 211 -0.50 -8.69 -0.27
N THR A 212 -1.18 -8.88 0.85
CA THR A 212 -2.64 -9.12 0.88
C THR A 212 -3.41 -7.93 0.31
N GLN A 213 -2.97 -6.69 0.56
CA GLN A 213 -3.59 -5.50 -0.02
C GLN A 213 -3.42 -5.46 -1.55
N THR A 214 -2.25 -5.83 -2.05
CA THR A 214 -1.98 -5.88 -3.49
C THR A 214 -2.86 -6.94 -4.16
N LEU A 215 -2.95 -8.14 -3.59
CA LEU A 215 -3.80 -9.22 -4.10
C LEU A 215 -5.29 -8.85 -4.08
N LYS A 216 -5.75 -8.15 -3.03
CA LYS A 216 -7.11 -7.58 -2.98
C LYS A 216 -7.37 -6.64 -4.14
N ASN A 217 -6.45 -5.71 -4.40
CA ASN A 217 -6.60 -4.75 -5.48
C ASN A 217 -6.62 -5.45 -6.85
N ILE A 218 -5.79 -6.47 -7.06
CA ILE A 218 -5.86 -7.30 -8.27
C ILE A 218 -7.20 -8.02 -8.34
N ALA A 219 -7.64 -8.69 -7.27
CA ALA A 219 -8.90 -9.45 -7.27
C ALA A 219 -10.13 -8.59 -7.53
N LYS A 220 -10.13 -7.33 -7.09
CA LYS A 220 -11.21 -6.36 -7.36
C LYS A 220 -11.41 -6.15 -8.87
N HIS A 221 -10.33 -6.17 -9.66
CA HIS A 221 -10.36 -5.89 -11.09
C HIS A 221 -10.31 -7.16 -11.95
N ASN A 222 -9.54 -8.17 -11.52
CA ASN A 222 -9.34 -9.44 -12.20
C ASN A 222 -9.36 -10.61 -11.18
N PRO A 223 -10.54 -11.00 -10.68
CA PRO A 223 -10.66 -12.07 -9.69
C PRO A 223 -10.21 -13.43 -10.24
N GLN A 224 -10.33 -13.66 -11.55
CA GLN A 224 -9.89 -14.90 -12.19
C GLN A 224 -8.39 -15.13 -12.04
N LYS A 225 -7.56 -14.06 -12.07
CA LYS A 225 -6.11 -14.16 -11.85
C LYS A 225 -5.74 -14.62 -10.44
N ILE A 226 -6.58 -14.32 -9.45
CA ILE A 226 -6.33 -14.64 -8.04
C ILE A 226 -6.99 -15.97 -7.62
N THR A 227 -8.06 -16.36 -8.30
CA THR A 227 -8.84 -17.57 -8.01
C THR A 227 -7.99 -18.86 -7.83
N PRO A 228 -6.94 -19.14 -8.63
CA PRO A 228 -6.12 -20.34 -8.44
C PRO A 228 -5.42 -20.43 -7.07
N TYR A 229 -5.22 -19.29 -6.39
CA TYR A 229 -4.49 -19.20 -5.12
C TYR A 229 -5.41 -19.11 -3.89
N THR A 230 -6.71 -19.36 -4.06
CA THR A 230 -7.71 -19.24 -2.99
C THR A 230 -7.27 -19.99 -1.71
N ASN A 231 -6.77 -21.22 -1.84
CA ASN A 231 -6.35 -22.03 -0.69
C ASN A 231 -5.25 -21.35 0.14
N GLN A 232 -4.29 -20.69 -0.51
CA GLN A 232 -3.18 -20.00 0.15
C GLN A 232 -3.67 -18.70 0.80
N ILE A 233 -4.53 -17.97 0.10
CA ILE A 233 -5.10 -16.70 0.55
C ILE A 233 -5.99 -16.93 1.77
N THR A 234 -6.87 -17.94 1.78
CA THR A 234 -7.77 -18.22 2.91
C THR A 234 -7.03 -18.45 4.22
N LYS A 235 -5.81 -19.03 4.19
CA LYS A 235 -4.99 -19.20 5.40
C LYS A 235 -4.69 -17.88 6.12
N LYS A 236 -4.80 -16.74 5.43
CA LYS A 236 -4.56 -15.39 5.97
C LYS A 236 -5.77 -14.75 6.66
N LEU A 237 -6.91 -15.47 6.70
CA LEU A 237 -8.00 -15.13 7.61
C LEU A 237 -7.62 -15.31 9.09
N GLU A 238 -6.56 -16.08 9.38
CA GLU A 238 -6.04 -16.30 10.73
C GLU A 238 -4.73 -15.51 10.97
N ASP A 239 -4.43 -14.49 10.15
CA ASP A 239 -3.20 -13.69 10.33
C ASP A 239 -3.27 -12.86 11.63
N PRO A 240 -2.17 -12.76 12.40
CA PRO A 240 -2.14 -11.95 13.62
C PRO A 240 -2.52 -10.48 13.40
N ARG A 241 -2.29 -9.93 12.19
CA ARG A 241 -2.61 -8.54 11.89
C ARG A 241 -3.99 -8.41 11.25
N TRP A 242 -4.86 -7.63 11.90
CA TRP A 242 -6.22 -7.36 11.43
C TRP A 242 -6.27 -6.80 9.99
N ARG A 243 -5.28 -5.99 9.58
CA ARG A 243 -5.20 -5.45 8.22
C ARG A 243 -5.01 -6.56 7.18
N ALA A 244 -4.20 -7.58 7.48
CA ALA A 244 -4.02 -8.73 6.60
C ALA A 244 -5.30 -9.58 6.52
N ARG A 245 -5.98 -9.79 7.65
CA ARG A 245 -7.30 -10.46 7.68
C ARG A 245 -8.33 -9.70 6.85
N ALA A 246 -8.44 -8.39 7.04
CA ALA A 246 -9.38 -7.54 6.28
C ALA A 246 -9.13 -7.58 4.78
N ASN A 247 -7.87 -7.45 4.36
CA ASN A 247 -7.53 -7.55 2.93
C ASN A 247 -7.86 -8.94 2.37
N THR A 248 -7.62 -9.99 3.15
CA THR A 248 -7.94 -11.37 2.79
C THR A 248 -9.45 -11.57 2.62
N THR A 249 -10.25 -11.16 3.59
CA THR A 249 -11.72 -11.27 3.52
C THR A 249 -12.27 -10.53 2.30
N SER A 250 -11.78 -9.30 2.05
CA SER A 250 -12.16 -8.55 0.85
C SER A 250 -11.75 -9.26 -0.45
N THR A 251 -10.59 -9.92 -0.48
CA THR A 251 -10.12 -10.69 -1.63
C THR A 251 -11.05 -11.87 -1.92
N LEU A 252 -11.39 -12.64 -0.87
CA LEU A 252 -12.30 -13.79 -0.97
C LEU A 252 -13.71 -13.37 -1.38
N LYS A 253 -14.17 -12.20 -0.94
CA LYS A 253 -15.41 -11.59 -1.43
C LYS A 253 -15.40 -11.38 -2.94
N TYR A 254 -14.34 -10.76 -3.48
CA TYR A 254 -14.26 -10.52 -4.93
C TYR A 254 -14.20 -11.83 -5.71
N ILE A 255 -13.52 -12.86 -5.19
CA ILE A 255 -13.57 -14.19 -5.80
C ILE A 255 -14.98 -14.77 -5.72
N ALA A 256 -15.65 -14.72 -4.56
CA ALA A 256 -16.98 -15.28 -4.36
C ALA A 256 -18.04 -14.65 -5.27
N LYS A 257 -17.92 -13.35 -5.56
CA LYS A 257 -18.81 -12.64 -6.49
C LYS A 257 -18.83 -13.28 -7.89
N HIS A 258 -17.70 -13.82 -8.35
CA HIS A 258 -17.55 -14.37 -9.69
C HIS A 258 -17.44 -15.90 -9.73
N ASN A 259 -16.92 -16.52 -8.68
CA ASN A 259 -16.70 -17.95 -8.56
C ASN A 259 -16.98 -18.45 -7.13
N PRO A 260 -18.26 -18.41 -6.69
CA PRO A 260 -18.63 -18.73 -5.31
C PRO A 260 -18.28 -20.17 -4.93
N GLN A 261 -18.33 -21.11 -5.88
CA GLN A 261 -17.99 -22.51 -5.67
C GLN A 261 -16.53 -22.71 -5.19
N LYS A 262 -15.60 -21.83 -5.59
CA LYS A 262 -14.21 -21.87 -5.11
C LYS A 262 -14.06 -21.43 -3.67
N ILE A 263 -15.02 -20.66 -3.14
CA ILE A 263 -15.03 -20.18 -1.76
C ILE A 263 -15.87 -21.09 -0.85
N THR A 264 -16.85 -21.82 -1.38
CA THR A 264 -17.72 -22.74 -0.63
C THR A 264 -16.98 -23.66 0.36
N PRO A 265 -15.83 -24.29 0.03
CA PRO A 265 -15.08 -25.11 0.99
C PRO A 265 -14.59 -24.37 2.24
N TYR A 266 -14.52 -23.04 2.18
CA TYR A 266 -14.00 -22.16 3.24
C TYR A 266 -15.09 -21.47 4.06
N THR A 267 -16.35 -21.89 3.90
CA THR A 267 -17.52 -21.33 4.61
C THR A 267 -17.29 -21.24 6.12
N ASN A 268 -16.68 -22.25 6.75
CA ASN A 268 -16.40 -22.25 8.18
C ASN A 268 -15.52 -21.06 8.59
N GLN A 269 -14.42 -20.81 7.86
CA GLN A 269 -13.50 -19.72 8.15
C GLN A 269 -14.14 -18.36 7.86
N ILE A 270 -14.89 -18.23 6.76
CA ILE A 270 -15.63 -16.99 6.44
C ILE A 270 -16.67 -16.68 7.52
N THR A 271 -17.38 -17.69 8.03
CA THR A 271 -18.37 -17.50 9.10
C THR A 271 -17.75 -16.97 10.38
N LYS A 272 -16.51 -17.39 10.73
CA LYS A 272 -15.80 -16.83 11.90
C LYS A 272 -15.54 -15.33 11.75
N MET A 273 -15.32 -14.85 10.53
CA MET A 273 -15.03 -13.43 10.27
C MET A 273 -16.24 -12.50 10.55
N LEU A 274 -17.44 -13.05 10.74
CA LEU A 274 -18.60 -12.29 11.22
C LEU A 274 -18.44 -11.80 12.67
N ASN A 275 -17.52 -12.37 13.43
CA ASN A 275 -17.27 -12.03 14.84
C ASN A 275 -16.01 -11.16 15.03
N GLU A 276 -15.38 -10.70 13.95
CA GLU A 276 -14.27 -9.75 14.03
C GLU A 276 -14.74 -8.39 14.56
N GLU A 277 -13.89 -7.66 15.28
CA GLU A 277 -14.26 -6.33 15.81
C GLU A 277 -14.53 -5.30 14.69
N SER A 278 -13.83 -5.44 13.55
CA SER A 278 -13.95 -4.51 12.45
C SER A 278 -15.20 -4.78 11.62
N TRP A 279 -16.13 -3.81 11.61
CA TRP A 279 -17.35 -3.87 10.80
C TRP A 279 -17.06 -4.06 9.30
N VAL A 280 -15.90 -3.61 8.80
CA VAL A 280 -15.49 -3.81 7.40
C VAL A 280 -15.26 -5.29 7.11
N ILE A 281 -14.60 -6.00 8.03
CA ILE A 281 -14.36 -7.44 7.90
C ILE A 281 -15.67 -8.20 7.98
N GLN A 282 -16.52 -7.85 8.95
CA GLN A 282 -17.85 -8.46 9.10
C GLN A 282 -18.69 -8.26 7.83
N ALA A 283 -18.68 -7.06 7.25
CA ALA A 283 -19.45 -6.75 6.04
C ALA A 283 -18.95 -7.54 4.83
N ASP A 284 -17.62 -7.62 4.64
CA ASP A 284 -17.04 -8.42 3.56
C ASP A 284 -17.32 -9.92 3.74
N ALA A 285 -17.30 -10.41 4.97
CA ALA A 285 -17.66 -11.80 5.30
C ALA A 285 -19.14 -12.07 5.02
N ALA A 286 -20.05 -11.20 5.47
CA ALA A 286 -21.48 -11.30 5.21
C ALA A 286 -21.79 -11.27 3.70
N GLU A 287 -21.15 -10.38 2.95
CA GLU A 287 -21.30 -10.30 1.50
C GLU A 287 -20.76 -11.57 0.80
N THR A 288 -19.65 -12.13 1.28
CA THR A 288 -19.12 -13.42 0.81
C THR A 288 -20.11 -14.55 1.04
N LEU A 289 -20.70 -14.64 2.25
CA LEU A 289 -21.71 -15.65 2.57
C LEU A 289 -22.97 -15.49 1.71
N LYS A 290 -23.42 -14.26 1.43
CA LYS A 290 -24.52 -14.03 0.48
C LYS A 290 -24.20 -14.65 -0.89
N TYR A 291 -23.00 -14.42 -1.43
CA TYR A 291 -22.63 -15.00 -2.73
C TYR A 291 -22.61 -16.53 -2.70
N ILE A 292 -22.14 -17.14 -1.61
CA ILE A 292 -22.23 -18.59 -1.41
C ILE A 292 -23.70 -19.02 -1.36
N ALA A 293 -24.53 -18.36 -0.55
CA ALA A 293 -25.95 -18.69 -0.35
C ALA A 293 -26.75 -18.62 -1.65
N LYS A 294 -26.45 -17.64 -2.51
CA LYS A 294 -27.12 -17.48 -3.80
C LYS A 294 -26.92 -18.70 -4.71
N HIS A 295 -25.80 -19.42 -4.58
CA HIS A 295 -25.45 -20.53 -5.45
C HIS A 295 -25.52 -21.91 -4.78
N ASN A 296 -25.29 -21.98 -3.47
CA ASN A 296 -25.32 -23.19 -2.67
C ASN A 296 -25.83 -22.85 -1.24
N PRO A 297 -27.14 -22.59 -1.09
CA PRO A 297 -27.73 -22.24 0.21
C PRO A 297 -27.66 -23.39 1.22
N GLN A 298 -27.73 -24.65 0.77
CA GLN A 298 -27.69 -25.83 1.65
C GLN A 298 -26.39 -25.88 2.44
N GLN A 299 -25.25 -25.49 1.86
CA GLN A 299 -23.98 -25.44 2.57
C GLN A 299 -24.02 -24.54 3.82
N LEU A 300 -24.82 -23.47 3.81
CA LEU A 300 -24.90 -22.53 4.91
C LEU A 300 -25.86 -22.93 6.03
N THR A 301 -26.69 -23.96 5.81
CA THR A 301 -27.66 -24.43 6.83
C THR A 301 -26.95 -24.84 8.13
N LYS A 302 -25.79 -25.49 8.03
CA LYS A 302 -24.93 -25.87 9.17
C LYS A 302 -24.35 -24.67 9.93
N HIS A 303 -24.39 -23.48 9.34
CA HIS A 303 -23.87 -22.23 9.90
C HIS A 303 -24.96 -21.28 10.38
N ILE A 304 -26.24 -21.64 10.23
CA ILE A 304 -27.36 -20.73 10.48
C ILE A 304 -27.34 -20.15 11.90
N GLN A 305 -27.00 -20.97 12.91
CA GLN A 305 -26.86 -20.54 14.30
C GLN A 305 -25.82 -19.43 14.50
N LYS A 306 -24.76 -19.40 13.68
CA LYS A 306 -23.71 -18.37 13.73
C LYS A 306 -24.04 -17.16 12.86
N ILE A 307 -24.83 -17.35 11.81
CA ILE A 307 -25.23 -16.30 10.86
C ILE A 307 -26.37 -15.44 11.44
N THR A 308 -27.39 -16.06 12.03
CA THR A 308 -28.60 -15.35 12.50
C THR A 308 -28.34 -14.22 13.51
N PRO A 309 -27.44 -14.34 14.51
CA PRO A 309 -27.18 -13.24 15.44
C PRO A 309 -26.78 -11.93 14.74
N GLN A 310 -26.20 -12.02 13.54
CA GLN A 310 -25.79 -10.86 12.75
C GLN A 310 -26.96 -10.09 12.12
N LEU A 311 -28.19 -10.58 12.23
CA LEU A 311 -29.40 -9.79 11.93
C LEU A 311 -29.58 -8.61 12.88
N GLU A 312 -28.98 -8.65 14.07
CA GLU A 312 -29.04 -7.55 15.05
C GLU A 312 -27.75 -6.72 15.07
N ASN A 313 -26.84 -6.94 14.10
CA ASN A 313 -25.55 -6.25 14.03
C ASN A 313 -25.74 -4.73 13.89
N GLN A 314 -24.89 -3.92 14.54
CA GLN A 314 -24.99 -2.46 14.47
C GLN A 314 -24.76 -1.90 13.05
N SER A 315 -23.91 -2.56 12.26
CA SER A 315 -23.63 -2.19 10.88
C SER A 315 -24.78 -2.59 9.96
N ILE A 316 -25.38 -1.60 9.32
CA ILE A 316 -26.41 -1.77 8.29
C ILE A 316 -25.92 -2.66 7.13
N SER A 317 -24.66 -2.51 6.72
CA SER A 317 -24.07 -3.31 5.65
C SER A 317 -24.05 -4.79 6.01
N VAL A 318 -23.72 -5.13 7.27
CA VAL A 318 -23.75 -6.51 7.76
C VAL A 318 -25.18 -7.03 7.77
N ARG A 319 -26.11 -6.33 8.44
CA ARG A 319 -27.51 -6.78 8.55
C ARG A 319 -28.15 -7.02 7.19
N LYS A 320 -27.91 -6.11 6.22
CA LYS A 320 -28.42 -6.21 4.85
C LYS A 320 -27.96 -7.49 4.16
N GLU A 321 -26.67 -7.77 4.18
CA GLU A 321 -26.10 -8.93 3.48
C GLU A 321 -26.46 -10.24 4.19
N ILE A 322 -26.57 -10.25 5.52
CA ILE A 322 -27.06 -11.39 6.30
C ILE A 322 -28.54 -11.66 6.03
N THR A 323 -29.38 -10.63 5.97
CA THR A 323 -30.81 -10.80 5.65
C THR A 323 -30.99 -11.44 4.26
N LYS A 324 -30.20 -11.02 3.27
CA LYS A 324 -30.18 -11.67 1.94
C LYS A 324 -29.69 -13.11 2.00
N THR A 325 -28.65 -13.37 2.79
CA THR A 325 -28.13 -14.73 3.02
C THR A 325 -29.23 -15.64 3.58
N ILE A 326 -29.92 -15.20 4.64
CA ILE A 326 -31.03 -15.95 5.25
C ILE A 326 -32.19 -16.13 4.27
N LYS A 327 -32.50 -15.13 3.43
CA LYS A 327 -33.51 -15.26 2.37
C LYS A 327 -33.18 -16.39 1.40
N HIS A 328 -31.93 -16.50 0.94
CA HIS A 328 -31.51 -17.60 0.08
C HIS A 328 -31.63 -18.95 0.79
N ILE A 329 -31.22 -19.05 2.05
CA ILE A 329 -31.37 -20.29 2.84
C ILE A 329 -32.84 -20.64 3.05
N THR A 330 -33.69 -19.66 3.35
CA THR A 330 -35.14 -19.85 3.57
C THR A 330 -35.82 -20.34 2.29
N ASN A 331 -35.43 -19.82 1.13
CA ASN A 331 -36.03 -20.21 -0.14
C ASN A 331 -35.84 -21.70 -0.44
N GLU A 332 -34.69 -22.24 -0.06
CA GLU A 332 -34.32 -23.64 -0.27
C GLU A 332 -34.74 -24.55 0.89
N SER A 333 -34.55 -24.09 2.13
CA SER A 333 -34.72 -24.89 3.35
C SER A 333 -35.44 -24.10 4.44
N PRO A 334 -36.74 -23.77 4.26
CA PRO A 334 -37.50 -22.94 5.20
C PRO A 334 -37.43 -23.43 6.65
N GLU A 335 -37.52 -24.75 6.86
CA GLU A 335 -37.50 -25.36 8.20
C GLU A 335 -36.22 -25.03 8.99
N THR A 336 -35.08 -24.84 8.31
CA THR A 336 -33.82 -24.44 8.98
C THR A 336 -33.84 -23.01 9.52
N THR A 337 -34.68 -22.15 8.94
CA THR A 337 -34.79 -20.72 9.29
C THR A 337 -35.98 -20.44 10.22
N LYS A 338 -36.96 -21.34 10.25
CA LYS A 338 -38.18 -21.25 11.07
C LYS A 338 -37.91 -20.99 12.56
N PRO A 339 -36.90 -21.59 13.23
CA PRO A 339 -36.59 -21.28 14.63
C PRO A 339 -36.22 -19.82 14.88
N TYR A 340 -35.75 -19.11 13.85
CA TYR A 340 -35.28 -17.72 13.93
C TYR A 340 -36.33 -16.68 13.52
N THR A 341 -37.57 -17.12 13.36
CA THR A 341 -38.72 -16.24 13.06
C THR A 341 -38.80 -15.02 13.99
N PRO A 342 -38.57 -15.12 15.32
CA PRO A 342 -38.61 -13.95 16.20
C PRO A 342 -37.61 -12.86 15.80
N GLN A 343 -36.37 -13.23 15.50
CA GLN A 343 -35.32 -12.30 15.05
C GLN A 343 -35.71 -11.67 13.71
N ILE A 344 -36.21 -12.46 12.76
CA ILE A 344 -36.65 -11.98 11.44
C ILE A 344 -37.83 -11.01 11.57
N LYS A 345 -38.78 -11.24 12.50
CA LYS A 345 -39.90 -10.33 12.75
C LYS A 345 -39.45 -8.94 13.21
N LYS A 346 -38.37 -8.84 14.01
CA LYS A 346 -37.83 -7.53 14.44
C LYS A 346 -37.40 -6.66 13.23
N LEU A 347 -36.86 -7.29 12.19
CA LEU A 347 -36.36 -6.60 10.98
C LEU A 347 -37.45 -5.92 10.14
N ILE A 348 -38.73 -6.26 10.35
CA ILE A 348 -39.86 -5.54 9.72
C ILE A 348 -39.90 -4.07 10.15
N ASN A 349 -39.30 -3.75 11.29
CA ASN A 349 -39.16 -2.38 11.78
C ASN A 349 -37.69 -1.89 11.69
N ASP A 350 -36.81 -2.54 10.91
CA ASP A 350 -35.45 -2.04 10.68
C ASP A 350 -35.50 -0.65 10.04
N ASN A 351 -34.56 0.23 10.33
CA ASN A 351 -34.51 1.58 9.75
C ASN A 351 -34.33 1.60 8.23
N TYR A 352 -33.96 0.47 7.61
CA TYR A 352 -33.70 0.39 6.17
C TYR A 352 -34.70 -0.47 5.40
N ASN A 353 -35.30 0.14 4.38
CA ASN A 353 -36.41 -0.44 3.62
C ASN A 353 -36.07 -1.76 2.93
N GLU A 354 -34.85 -1.89 2.40
CA GLU A 354 -34.40 -3.12 1.73
C GLU A 354 -34.35 -4.30 2.71
N ILE A 355 -33.99 -4.04 3.98
CA ILE A 355 -33.98 -5.06 5.04
C ILE A 355 -35.41 -5.43 5.42
N GLN A 356 -36.29 -4.44 5.61
CA GLN A 356 -37.71 -4.70 5.90
C GLN A 356 -38.38 -5.57 4.81
N LEU A 357 -38.13 -5.23 3.53
CA LEU A 357 -38.68 -5.94 2.38
C LEU A 357 -38.21 -7.38 2.30
N ASP A 358 -36.90 -7.61 2.48
CA ASP A 358 -36.36 -8.97 2.48
C ASP A 358 -36.82 -9.78 3.69
N ALA A 359 -36.95 -9.16 4.87
CA ALA A 359 -37.53 -9.80 6.06
C ALA A 359 -38.98 -10.23 5.83
N ALA A 360 -39.82 -9.40 5.20
CA ALA A 360 -41.19 -9.78 4.91
C ALA A 360 -41.30 -10.91 3.88
N ARG A 361 -40.41 -10.95 2.89
CA ARG A 361 -40.32 -12.07 1.93
C ARG A 361 -39.96 -13.37 2.63
N ILE A 362 -38.99 -13.33 3.56
CA ILE A 362 -38.63 -14.47 4.41
C ILE A 362 -39.85 -14.92 5.20
N LEU A 363 -40.53 -14.00 5.90
CA LEU A 363 -41.70 -14.31 6.73
C LEU A 363 -42.85 -14.90 5.92
N LYS A 364 -43.10 -14.39 4.69
CA LYS A 364 -44.10 -14.97 3.78
C LYS A 364 -43.76 -16.42 3.43
N LYS A 365 -42.50 -16.70 3.09
CA LYS A 365 -42.04 -18.05 2.78
C LYS A 365 -42.18 -18.99 3.98
N LEU A 366 -42.10 -18.45 5.20
CA LEU A 366 -42.38 -19.16 6.46
C LEU A 366 -43.87 -19.22 6.86
N GLY A 367 -44.80 -18.74 6.01
CA GLY A 367 -46.24 -18.80 6.26
C GLY A 367 -46.85 -17.59 6.99
N HIS A 368 -46.09 -16.53 7.22
CA HIS A 368 -46.59 -15.29 7.84
C HIS A 368 -46.93 -14.24 6.77
N THR A 369 -48.21 -14.00 6.52
CA THR A 369 -48.70 -13.09 5.45
C THR A 369 -48.92 -11.64 5.90
N LYS A 370 -49.24 -11.41 7.18
CA LYS A 370 -49.44 -10.07 7.77
C LYS A 370 -48.28 -9.06 7.53
N PRO A 371 -47.00 -9.47 7.58
CA PRO A 371 -45.87 -8.55 7.36
C PRO A 371 -45.83 -7.89 5.98
N ILE A 372 -46.30 -8.57 4.93
CA ILE A 372 -46.32 -8.00 3.56
C ILE A 372 -47.39 -6.93 3.44
N GLN A 373 -48.58 -7.16 3.98
CA GLN A 373 -49.66 -6.17 3.98
C GLN A 373 -49.24 -4.86 4.68
N LYS A 374 -48.37 -4.96 5.70
CA LYS A 374 -47.79 -3.79 6.36
C LYS A 374 -46.84 -3.02 5.42
N LEU A 375 -46.05 -3.71 4.61
CA LEU A 375 -45.14 -3.07 3.66
C LEU A 375 -45.86 -2.48 2.45
N ASP A 376 -46.87 -3.15 1.89
CA ASP A 376 -47.69 -2.59 0.82
C ASP A 376 -48.33 -1.25 1.25
N LYS A 377 -48.69 -1.12 2.53
CA LYS A 377 -49.17 0.14 3.12
C LYS A 377 -48.08 1.20 3.31
N ILE A 378 -46.83 0.80 3.55
CA ILE A 378 -45.67 1.71 3.69
C ILE A 378 -45.21 2.19 2.31
N ASP A 379 -45.12 1.30 1.32
CA ASP A 379 -44.73 1.64 -0.05
C ASP A 379 -45.79 2.52 -0.73
N LYS A 380 -47.09 2.27 -0.49
CA LYS A 380 -48.18 3.18 -0.93
C LYS A 380 -48.14 4.58 -0.30
N LYS A 381 -47.43 4.78 0.81
CA LYS A 381 -47.23 6.10 1.44
C LYS A 381 -45.98 6.83 0.94
N ARG A 382 -45.18 6.18 0.08
CA ARG A 382 -43.89 6.67 -0.44
C ARG A 382 -43.93 7.05 -1.91
N LEU A 383 -44.96 6.57 -2.63
CA LEU A 383 -45.45 7.16 -3.89
C LEU A 383 -46.43 8.27 -3.53
#